data_AF-A0A6M4AR00-F1
#
_entry.id   AF-A0A6M4AR00-F1
#
_cell.length_a   1.000
_cell.length_b   1.000
_cell.length_c   1.000
_cell.angle_alpha   90.00
_cell.angle_beta   90.00
_cell.angle_gamma   90.00
#
_symmetry.space_group_name_H-M   'P 1'
#
loop_
_entity.id
_entity.type
_entity.pdbx_description
1 polymer ?
#
loop_
_entity_poly.entity_id
_entity_poly.type
_entity_poly.pdbx_seq_one_letter_code
_entity_poly.pdbx_strand_id
1 'polypeptide(L)'
;MRIHVLAATMVGALLLVGCGDMSVDEVKGAAAEAGELLDPASLADKLPPEARAVVTSYEHDLRTAASAHVAEFGQLPTSFADIASVAGARQAAVDFLADGLAEQVPFASRTTVEQAANGIVTAAERRILDQMRTENAANQ
;
A
#
# COMPACT_ATOMS: atom_id res chain seq x y z
N MET A 1 -41.12 24.13 9.29
CA MET A 1 -41.07 23.81 7.85
C MET A 1 -39.67 24.12 7.36
N ARG A 2 -38.81 23.10 7.18
CA ARG A 2 -37.45 23.24 6.66
C ARG A 2 -37.27 22.30 5.48
N ILE A 3 -36.80 22.90 4.39
CA ILE A 3 -36.83 22.43 3.01
C ILE A 3 -35.69 21.45 2.78
N HIS A 4 -36.00 20.37 2.05
CA HIS A 4 -35.03 19.42 1.51
C HIS A 4 -34.30 20.06 0.34
N VAL A 5 -32.97 19.95 0.29
CA VAL A 5 -32.20 20.20 -0.94
C VAL A 5 -31.44 18.94 -1.29
N LEU A 6 -31.92 18.30 -2.36
CA LEU A 6 -31.24 17.29 -3.16
C LEU A 6 -29.95 17.91 -3.73
N ALA A 7 -28.80 17.24 -3.57
CA ALA A 7 -27.62 17.50 -4.38
C ALA A 7 -27.40 16.30 -5.31
N ALA A 8 -27.84 16.48 -6.56
CA ALA A 8 -27.40 15.66 -7.68
C ALA A 8 -25.96 16.04 -8.04
N THR A 9 -25.12 15.05 -8.37
CA THR A 9 -23.93 15.29 -9.18
C THR A 9 -23.77 14.16 -10.19
N MET A 10 -23.82 14.58 -11.47
CA MET A 10 -23.63 13.85 -12.72
C MET A 10 -22.31 13.05 -12.71
N VAL A 11 -22.30 11.80 -13.16
CA VAL A 11 -22.02 11.36 -14.55
C VAL A 11 -20.79 12.03 -15.18
N GLY A 12 -19.71 11.25 -15.30
CA GLY A 12 -18.57 11.51 -16.16
C GLY A 12 -18.01 10.19 -16.68
N ALA A 13 -18.53 9.76 -17.83
CA ALA A 13 -18.09 8.60 -18.59
C ALA A 13 -16.89 8.95 -19.48
N LEU A 14 -15.98 7.99 -19.66
CA LEU A 14 -15.08 7.83 -20.82
C LEU A 14 -14.69 6.34 -20.83
N LEU A 15 -15.46 5.49 -21.51
CA LEU A 15 -15.34 5.12 -22.93
C LEU A 15 -14.03 4.41 -23.27
N LEU A 16 -14.09 3.08 -23.26
CA LEU A 16 -13.48 2.25 -24.29
C LEU A 16 -14.59 1.42 -24.94
N VAL A 17 -15.27 2.04 -25.92
CA VAL A 17 -15.99 1.30 -26.96
C VAL A 17 -14.94 0.86 -27.96
N GLY A 18 -14.52 -0.40 -27.81
CA GLY A 18 -13.71 -1.16 -28.75
C GLY A 18 -14.24 -2.59 -28.81
N CYS A 19 -15.18 -2.81 -29.73
CA CYS A 19 -15.64 -4.10 -30.28
C CYS A 19 -15.28 -5.39 -29.52
N GLY A 20 -16.19 -5.81 -28.64
CA GLY A 20 -16.26 -7.15 -28.08
C GLY A 20 -17.47 -7.21 -27.16
N ASP A 21 -18.40 -8.11 -27.44
CA ASP A 21 -19.62 -8.36 -26.67
C ASP A 21 -19.23 -8.92 -25.30
N MET A 22 -18.71 -8.06 -24.41
CA MET A 22 -18.30 -8.44 -23.06
C MET A 22 -19.40 -8.04 -22.11
N SER A 23 -20.01 -9.05 -21.50
CA SER A 23 -21.17 -8.88 -20.63
C SER A 23 -20.76 -8.18 -19.33
N VAL A 24 -21.68 -7.45 -18.70
CA VAL A 24 -21.43 -6.75 -17.43
C VAL A 24 -20.97 -7.71 -16.31
N ASP A 25 -21.26 -9.00 -16.45
CA ASP A 25 -20.74 -10.08 -15.60
C ASP A 25 -19.27 -10.44 -15.87
N GLU A 26 -18.78 -10.39 -17.12
CA GLU A 26 -17.35 -10.56 -17.43
C GLU A 26 -16.51 -9.38 -16.93
N VAL A 27 -17.02 -8.15 -16.98
CA VAL A 27 -16.34 -6.98 -16.41
C VAL A 27 -16.23 -7.10 -14.88
N LYS A 28 -17.25 -7.64 -14.22
CA LYS A 28 -17.20 -7.94 -12.78
C LYS A 28 -16.27 -9.11 -12.46
N GLY A 29 -16.23 -10.14 -13.31
CA GLY A 29 -15.31 -11.27 -13.20
C GLY A 29 -13.85 -10.85 -13.37
N ALA A 30 -13.55 -10.05 -14.39
CA ALA A 30 -12.22 -9.51 -14.63
C ALA A 30 -11.81 -8.46 -13.58
N ALA A 31 -12.74 -7.66 -13.05
CA ALA A 31 -12.47 -6.75 -11.94
C ALA A 31 -12.32 -7.48 -10.60
N ALA A 32 -12.98 -8.64 -10.42
CA ALA A 32 -12.82 -9.50 -9.25
C ALA A 32 -11.50 -10.30 -9.33
N GLU A 33 -11.14 -10.86 -10.49
CA GLU A 33 -9.84 -11.51 -10.72
C GLU A 33 -8.69 -10.50 -10.67
N ALA A 34 -8.87 -9.29 -11.23
CA ALA A 34 -7.90 -8.20 -11.06
C ALA A 34 -7.85 -7.73 -9.60
N GLY A 35 -8.99 -7.65 -8.91
CA GLY A 35 -9.06 -7.32 -7.49
C GLY A 35 -8.38 -8.34 -6.58
N GLU A 36 -8.44 -9.63 -6.94
CA GLU A 36 -7.76 -10.73 -6.24
C GLU A 36 -6.27 -10.81 -6.60
N LEU A 37 -5.90 -10.49 -7.85
CA LEU A 37 -4.50 -10.30 -8.27
C LEU A 37 -3.87 -9.05 -7.67
N LEU A 38 -4.65 -8.09 -7.20
CA LEU A 38 -4.21 -6.82 -6.63
C LEU A 38 -4.42 -6.73 -5.12
N ASP A 39 -4.84 -7.81 -4.47
CA ASP A 39 -4.85 -7.91 -3.02
C ASP A 39 -3.41 -7.77 -2.49
N PRO A 40 -3.10 -6.74 -1.68
CA PRO A 40 -1.74 -6.48 -1.20
C PRO A 40 -1.12 -7.66 -0.44
N ALA A 41 -1.94 -8.48 0.22
CA ALA A 41 -1.46 -9.67 0.92
C ALA A 41 -1.03 -10.76 -0.09
N SER A 42 -1.89 -11.07 -1.07
CA SER A 42 -1.56 -12.00 -2.17
C SER A 42 -0.38 -11.54 -3.03
N LEU A 43 -0.25 -10.22 -3.25
CA LEU A 43 0.87 -9.64 -3.98
C LEU A 43 2.18 -9.70 -3.18
N ALA A 44 2.14 -9.49 -1.87
CA ALA A 44 3.31 -9.57 -1.00
C ALA A 44 3.99 -10.96 -1.09
N ASP A 45 3.19 -12.03 -1.13
CA ASP A 45 3.69 -13.40 -1.26
C ASP A 45 4.31 -13.69 -2.64
N LYS A 46 3.83 -12.99 -3.67
CA LYS A 46 4.30 -13.10 -5.06
C LYS A 46 5.36 -12.07 -5.43
N LEU A 47 5.80 -11.23 -4.49
CA LEU A 47 6.87 -10.27 -4.76
C LEU A 47 8.14 -10.99 -5.23
N PRO A 48 8.83 -10.45 -6.25
CA PRO A 48 10.09 -11.01 -6.69
C PRO A 48 11.13 -10.90 -5.56
N PRO A 49 12.17 -11.74 -5.55
CA PRO A 49 13.20 -11.72 -4.50
C PRO A 49 13.77 -10.33 -4.22
N GLU A 50 13.97 -9.52 -5.25
CA GLU A 50 14.51 -8.18 -5.18
C GLU A 50 13.56 -7.23 -4.45
N ALA A 51 12.27 -7.27 -4.76
CA ALA A 51 11.27 -6.44 -4.10
C ALA A 51 11.06 -6.87 -2.64
N ARG A 52 11.13 -8.17 -2.34
CA ARG A 52 11.13 -8.66 -0.96
C ARG A 52 12.34 -8.14 -0.19
N ALA A 53 13.52 -8.14 -0.80
CA ALA A 53 14.72 -7.59 -0.19
C ALA A 53 14.58 -6.09 0.11
N VAL A 54 13.92 -5.32 -0.77
CA VAL A 54 13.59 -3.91 -0.51
C VAL A 54 12.65 -3.76 0.70
N VAL A 55 11.60 -4.57 0.79
CA VAL A 55 10.70 -4.54 1.96
C VAL A 55 11.45 -4.89 3.24
N THR A 56 12.30 -5.92 3.23
CA THR A 56 13.11 -6.29 4.39
C THR A 56 14.11 -5.20 4.79
N SER A 57 14.77 -4.56 3.82
CA SER A 57 15.66 -3.42 4.07
C SER A 57 14.89 -2.27 4.69
N TYR A 58 13.71 -1.94 4.14
CA TYR A 58 12.87 -0.89 4.66
C TYR A 58 12.43 -1.18 6.11
N GLU A 59 12.04 -2.42 6.43
CA GLU A 59 11.73 -2.83 7.80
C GLU A 59 12.89 -2.67 8.78
N HIS A 60 14.12 -2.93 8.33
CA HIS A 60 15.31 -2.70 9.14
C HIS A 60 15.51 -1.20 9.43
N ASP A 61 15.30 -0.34 8.43
CA ASP A 61 15.36 1.11 8.59
C ASP A 61 14.27 1.62 9.54
N LEU A 62 13.05 1.07 9.44
CA LEU A 62 11.95 1.36 10.35
C LEU A 62 12.29 1.00 11.79
N ARG A 63 12.84 -0.19 12.05
CA ARG A 63 13.27 -0.59 13.40
C ARG A 63 14.34 0.35 13.93
N THR A 64 15.35 0.65 13.10
CA THR A 64 16.43 1.59 13.47
C THR A 64 15.88 2.96 13.84
N ALA A 65 14.97 3.49 13.03
CA ALA A 65 14.32 4.78 13.25
C ALA A 65 13.47 4.80 14.54
N ALA A 66 12.67 3.77 14.78
CA ALA A 66 11.86 3.68 15.99
C ALA A 66 12.73 3.49 17.24
N SER A 67 13.80 2.70 17.19
CA SER A 67 14.75 2.58 18.30
C SER A 67 15.44 3.91 18.61
N ALA A 68 15.84 4.67 17.59
CA ALA A 68 16.39 6.00 17.78
C ALA A 68 15.37 6.97 18.41
N HIS A 69 14.11 6.92 17.97
CA HIS A 69 13.03 7.72 18.54
C HIS A 69 12.78 7.38 20.02
N VAL A 70 12.79 6.09 20.39
CA VAL A 70 12.70 5.67 21.80
C VAL A 70 13.89 6.16 22.62
N ALA A 71 15.11 6.11 22.08
CA ALA A 71 16.30 6.60 22.77
C ALA A 71 16.25 8.12 23.00
N GLU A 72 15.66 8.88 22.08
CA GLU A 72 15.55 10.34 22.16
C GLU A 72 14.38 10.81 23.03
N PHE A 73 13.19 10.20 22.88
CA PHE A 73 11.94 10.67 23.49
C PHE A 73 11.39 9.77 24.60
N GLY A 74 11.99 8.60 24.83
CA GLY A 74 11.57 7.64 25.86
C GLY A 74 10.27 6.89 25.54
N GLN A 75 9.76 7.01 24.31
CA GLN A 75 8.51 6.37 23.88
C GLN A 75 8.59 5.96 22.41
N LEU A 76 7.75 5.02 21.99
CA LEU A 76 7.62 4.65 20.58
C LEU A 76 6.95 5.78 19.77
N PRO A 77 7.32 5.95 18.49
CA PRO A 77 6.61 6.87 17.62
C PRO A 77 5.17 6.41 17.43
N THR A 78 4.24 7.37 17.33
CA THR A 78 2.83 7.07 17.01
C THR A 78 2.69 6.57 15.57
N SER A 79 3.52 7.10 14.67
CA SER A 79 3.59 6.78 13.25
C SER A 79 5.00 7.04 12.72
N PHE A 80 5.37 6.36 11.65
CA PHE A 80 6.61 6.62 10.93
C PHE A 80 6.53 7.83 9.98
N ALA A 81 5.32 8.35 9.72
CA ALA A 81 5.10 9.49 8.84
C ALA A 81 5.84 10.77 9.28
N ASP A 82 6.08 10.92 10.59
CA ASP A 82 6.73 12.10 11.16
C ASP A 82 8.26 11.95 11.27
N ILE A 83 8.80 10.78 10.91
CA ILE A 83 10.24 10.54 10.96
C ILE A 83 10.84 10.84 9.58
N ALA A 84 11.52 11.99 9.48
CA ALA A 84 12.05 12.50 8.21
C ALA A 84 12.98 11.50 7.47
N SER A 85 13.78 10.72 8.21
CA SER A 85 14.65 9.69 7.63
C SER A 85 13.86 8.55 6.98
N VAL A 86 12.65 8.27 7.46
CA VAL A 86 11.78 7.23 6.93
C VAL A 86 11.00 7.73 5.72
N ALA A 87 10.58 8.99 5.68
CA ALA A 87 9.79 9.53 4.57
C ALA A 87 10.47 9.35 3.19
N GLY A 88 11.78 9.58 3.11
CA GLY A 88 12.55 9.36 1.88
C GLY A 88 12.67 7.88 1.50
N ALA A 89 12.96 7.02 2.47
CA ALA A 89 13.05 5.57 2.28
C ALA A 89 11.70 4.96 1.87
N ARG A 90 10.61 5.49 2.43
CA ARG A 90 9.23 5.09 2.11
C ARG A 90 8.93 5.31 0.63
N GLN A 91 9.21 6.50 0.12
CA GLN A 91 8.94 6.82 -1.28
C GLN A 91 9.75 5.92 -2.22
N ALA A 92 11.04 5.74 -1.92
CA ALA A 92 11.90 4.83 -2.70
C ALA A 92 11.38 3.37 -2.68
N ALA A 93 10.91 2.88 -1.53
CA ALA A 93 10.33 1.55 -1.42
C ALA A 93 9.02 1.41 -2.23
N VAL A 94 8.14 2.42 -2.17
CA VAL A 94 6.89 2.43 -2.96
C VAL A 94 7.18 2.43 -4.46
N ASP A 95 8.10 3.28 -4.91
CA ASP A 95 8.43 3.38 -6.33
C ASP A 95 9.03 2.07 -6.86
N PHE A 96 9.98 1.48 -6.12
CA PHE A 96 10.58 0.19 -6.47
C PHE A 96 9.54 -0.94 -6.51
N LEU A 97 8.64 -0.99 -5.53
CA LEU A 97 7.57 -1.98 -5.49
C LEU A 97 6.58 -1.78 -6.64
N ALA A 98 6.22 -0.53 -6.96
CA ALA A 98 5.33 -0.24 -8.07
C ALA A 98 5.92 -0.66 -9.42
N ASP A 99 7.23 -0.47 -9.61
CA ASP A 99 7.95 -0.95 -10.80
C ASP A 99 7.95 -2.49 -10.87
N GLY A 100 8.31 -3.17 -9.79
CA GLY A 100 8.29 -4.63 -9.74
C GLY A 100 6.89 -5.25 -9.89
N LEU A 101 5.85 -4.57 -9.40
CA LEU A 101 4.45 -4.98 -9.59
C LEU A 101 3.96 -4.73 -11.02
N ALA A 102 4.38 -3.63 -11.66
CA ALA A 102 4.05 -3.34 -13.05
C ALA A 102 4.63 -4.38 -14.02
N GLU A 103 5.82 -4.91 -13.73
CA GLU A 103 6.41 -6.01 -14.50
C GLU A 103 5.58 -7.32 -14.40
N GLN A 104 4.98 -7.57 -13.24
CA GLN A 104 4.14 -8.77 -13.04
C GLN A 104 2.72 -8.62 -13.58
N VAL A 105 2.16 -7.41 -13.54
CA VAL A 105 0.79 -7.11 -13.93
C VAL A 105 0.80 -6.02 -15.02
N PRO A 106 1.24 -6.34 -16.25
CA PRO A 106 1.47 -5.34 -17.30
C PRO A 106 0.22 -4.60 -17.78
N PHE A 107 -0.97 -5.08 -17.38
CA PHE A 107 -2.26 -4.47 -17.71
C PHE A 107 -2.80 -3.57 -16.59
N ALA A 108 -2.18 -3.57 -15.39
CA ALA A 108 -2.59 -2.71 -14.30
C ALA A 108 -2.14 -1.26 -14.56
N SER A 109 -2.99 -0.30 -14.19
CA SER A 109 -2.63 1.12 -14.30
C SER A 109 -1.51 1.48 -13.31
N ARG A 110 -0.70 2.51 -13.61
CA ARG A 110 0.33 3.00 -12.70
C ARG A 110 -0.23 3.33 -11.31
N THR A 111 -1.37 4.04 -11.28
CA THR A 111 -2.09 4.37 -10.05
C THR A 111 -2.44 3.12 -9.24
N THR A 112 -2.85 2.04 -9.91
CA THR A 112 -3.22 0.77 -9.25
C THR A 112 -2.00 0.09 -8.61
N VAL A 113 -0.88 0.00 -9.32
CA VAL A 113 0.35 -0.63 -8.77
C VAL A 113 0.98 0.20 -7.66
N GLU A 114 0.93 1.54 -7.76
CA GLU A 114 1.36 2.43 -6.69
C GLU A 114 0.48 2.30 -5.45
N GLN A 115 -0.83 2.14 -5.62
CA GLN A 115 -1.74 1.92 -4.50
C GLN A 115 -1.46 0.58 -3.80
N ALA A 116 -1.19 -0.48 -4.57
CA ALA A 116 -0.79 -1.78 -4.02
C ALA A 116 0.56 -1.70 -3.28
N ALA A 117 1.57 -1.06 -3.89
CA ALA A 117 2.87 -0.82 -3.27
C ALA A 117 2.75 -0.03 -1.96
N ASN A 118 1.94 1.04 -1.94
CA ASN A 118 1.62 1.80 -0.73
C ASN A 118 0.97 0.92 0.34
N GLY A 119 0.08 0.00 -0.03
CA GLY A 119 -0.54 -0.96 0.88
C GLY A 119 0.50 -1.86 1.55
N ILE A 120 1.44 -2.41 0.78
CA ILE A 120 2.53 -3.27 1.27
C ILE A 120 3.43 -2.50 2.26
N VAL A 121 3.85 -1.30 1.89
CA VAL A 121 4.71 -0.44 2.72
C VAL A 121 4.01 -0.06 4.03
N THR A 122 2.72 0.31 3.96
CA THR A 122 1.92 0.63 5.15
C THR A 122 1.72 -0.58 6.07
N ALA A 123 1.58 -1.77 5.50
CA ALA A 123 1.49 -3.01 6.28
C ALA A 123 2.81 -3.33 6.99
N ALA A 124 3.96 -3.11 6.33
CA ALA A 124 5.27 -3.25 6.95
C ALA A 124 5.47 -2.26 8.11
N GLU A 125 5.14 -0.98 7.93
CA GLU A 125 5.18 0.04 8.98
C GLU A 125 4.36 -0.36 10.21
N ARG A 126 3.12 -0.81 10.01
CA ARG A 126 2.25 -1.27 11.10
C ARG A 126 2.83 -2.48 11.81
N ARG A 127 3.30 -3.48 11.05
CA ARG A 127 3.92 -4.70 11.58
C ARG A 127 5.11 -4.37 12.48
N ILE A 128 6.00 -3.46 12.08
CA ILE A 128 7.15 -3.07 12.89
C ILE A 128 6.72 -2.34 14.16
N LEU A 129 5.79 -1.39 14.08
CA LEU A 129 5.29 -0.70 15.29
C LEU A 129 4.65 -1.69 16.27
N ASP A 130 3.86 -2.64 15.78
CA ASP A 130 3.20 -3.63 16.62
C ASP A 130 4.21 -4.59 17.26
N GLN A 131 5.21 -5.06 16.51
CA GLN A 131 6.29 -5.87 17.06
C GLN A 131 7.04 -5.14 18.18
N MET A 132 7.42 -3.88 17.95
CA MET A 132 8.13 -3.10 18.97
C MET A 132 7.27 -2.80 20.19
N ARG A 133 5.95 -2.61 20.03
CA ARG A 133 5.02 -2.49 21.16
C ARG A 133 5.00 -3.78 21.99
N THR A 134 4.94 -4.93 21.33
CA THR A 134 4.98 -6.24 21.99
C THR A 134 6.31 -6.47 22.71
N GLU A 135 7.44 -6.15 22.07
CA GLU A 135 8.78 -6.26 22.66
C GLU A 135 8.94 -5.34 23.88
N ASN A 136 8.49 -4.08 23.78
CA ASN A 136 8.53 -3.14 24.91
C ASN A 136 7.64 -3.58 26.07
N ALA A 137 6.46 -4.13 25.79
CA ALA A 137 5.56 -4.65 26.82
C ALA A 137 6.13 -5.92 27.50
N ALA A 138 6.91 -6.73 26.80
CA ALA A 138 7.54 -7.94 27.34
C ALA A 138 8.79 -7.64 28.21
N ASN A 139 9.41 -6.48 28.03
CA ASN A 139 10.61 -6.06 28.75
C ASN A 139 10.34 -5.14 29.97
N GLN A 140 9.06 -4.91 30.29
CA GLN A 140 8.58 -4.19 31.49
C GLN A 140 8.11 -5.17 32.56
#